data_AF-A0A2S9WYX2-F1
#
_entry.id   AF-A0A2S9WYX2-F1
#
_cell.length_a   1.000
_cell.length_b   1.000
_cell.length_c   1.000
_cell.angle_alpha   90.00
_cell.angle_beta   90.00
_cell.angle_gamma   90.00
#
_symmetry.space_group_name_H-M   'P 1'
#
loop_
_entity.id
_entity.type
_entity.pdbx_description
1 polymer ?
#
loop_
_entity_poly.entity_id
_entity_poly.type
_entity_poly.pdbx_seq_one_letter_code
_entity_poly.pdbx_strand_id
1 'polypeptide(L)'
;LALSAATDTGSSSSDGKTSNNQPTVQGTAEANSTVTVYVDGTAVGTATADGSGAWTYNLTSSLADGSHSIRATATDAAGNASGQSSAYNITVDTSAPSAPSGLALSAATDTG
;
A
#
# COMPACT_ATOMS: atom_id res chain seq x y z
N LEU A 1 5.63 -7.14 -7.87
CA LEU A 1 4.66 -6.58 -6.91
C LEU A 1 4.12 -5.28 -7.46
N ALA A 2 2.82 -5.04 -7.27
CA ALA A 2 2.16 -3.77 -7.55
C ALA A 2 1.03 -3.54 -6.54
N LEU A 3 0.67 -2.27 -6.30
CA LEU A 3 -0.55 -1.90 -5.59
C LEU A 3 -1.78 -2.10 -6.49
N SER A 4 -2.91 -2.49 -5.90
CA SER A 4 -4.20 -2.42 -6.60
C SER A 4 -4.61 -0.95 -6.81
N ALA A 5 -4.90 -0.58 -8.06
CA ALA A 5 -5.35 0.76 -8.44
C ALA A 5 -6.68 1.19 -7.78
N ALA A 6 -7.42 0.27 -7.14
CA ALA A 6 -8.69 0.58 -6.47
C ALA A 6 -8.52 1.31 -5.12
N THR A 7 -7.30 1.41 -4.59
CA THR A 7 -7.01 2.04 -3.29
C THR A 7 -6.08 3.25 -3.37
N ASP A 8 -5.72 3.65 -4.59
CA ASP A 8 -4.93 4.85 -4.83
C ASP A 8 -5.86 6.05 -5.05
N THR A 9 -6.16 6.75 -3.96
CA THR A 9 -6.84 8.04 -3.99
C THR A 9 -5.86 9.23 -4.04
N GLY A 10 -4.56 8.97 -4.19
CA GLY A 10 -3.58 9.98 -4.54
C GLY A 10 -3.73 10.39 -6.01
N SER A 11 -3.45 11.65 -6.36
CA SER A 11 -3.65 12.16 -7.73
C SER A 11 -2.76 11.50 -8.81
N SER A 12 -2.04 10.41 -8.53
CA SER A 12 -1.14 9.77 -9.49
C SER A 12 -0.85 8.31 -9.14
N SER A 13 -1.37 7.39 -9.97
CA SER A 13 -1.19 5.92 -9.94
C SER A 13 0.23 5.39 -10.17
N SER A 14 1.23 6.25 -10.01
CA SER A 14 2.64 5.97 -10.24
C SER A 14 3.59 6.55 -9.19
N ASP A 15 3.11 7.35 -8.24
CA ASP A 15 4.00 8.02 -7.26
C ASP A 15 4.16 7.25 -5.93
N GLY A 16 3.43 6.14 -5.77
CA GLY A 16 3.50 5.30 -4.59
C GLY A 16 2.94 5.95 -3.33
N LYS A 17 2.17 7.04 -3.45
CA LYS A 17 1.45 7.65 -2.32
C LYS A 17 0.04 7.12 -2.23
N THR A 18 -0.33 6.58 -1.08
CA THR A 18 -1.72 6.17 -0.81
C THR A 18 -2.23 6.87 0.43
N SER A 19 -3.44 7.42 0.37
CA SER A 19 -4.16 7.88 1.57
C SER A 19 -4.96 6.75 2.23
N ASN A 20 -4.73 5.50 1.83
CA ASN A 20 -5.30 4.31 2.45
C ASN A 20 -4.25 3.64 3.32
N ASN A 21 -4.43 3.67 4.65
CA ASN A 21 -3.55 2.94 5.57
C ASN A 21 -3.64 1.40 5.43
N GLN A 22 -4.52 0.86 4.59
CA GLN A 22 -4.69 -0.58 4.32
C GLN A 22 -4.61 -0.91 2.82
N PRO A 23 -3.42 -0.77 2.19
CA PRO A 23 -3.26 -1.06 0.77
C PRO A 23 -3.47 -2.55 0.45
N THR A 24 -3.90 -2.82 -0.78
CA THR A 24 -3.90 -4.18 -1.33
C THR A 24 -2.62 -4.39 -2.15
N VAL A 25 -1.82 -5.39 -1.76
CA VAL A 25 -0.59 -5.78 -2.46
C VAL A 25 -0.88 -6.97 -3.36
N GLN A 26 -0.41 -6.90 -4.59
CA GLN A 26 -0.60 -7.96 -5.59
C GLN A 26 0.74 -8.35 -6.19
N GLY A 27 0.88 -9.62 -6.55
CA GLY A 27 2.10 -10.11 -7.16
C GLY A 27 1.89 -11.43 -7.89
N THR A 28 3.02 -11.95 -8.36
CA THR A 28 3.11 -13.28 -8.94
C THR A 28 4.08 -14.12 -8.13
N ALA A 29 3.80 -15.41 -8.03
CA ALA A 29 4.61 -16.45 -7.42
C ALA A 29 4.34 -17.78 -8.14
N GLU A 30 5.03 -18.85 -7.76
CA GLU A 30 4.71 -20.17 -8.30
C GLU A 30 3.28 -20.59 -7.91
N ALA A 31 2.58 -21.25 -8.82
CA ALA A 31 1.20 -21.65 -8.63
C ALA A 31 1.03 -22.55 -7.39
N ASN A 32 0.00 -22.28 -6.58
CA ASN A 32 -0.27 -22.97 -5.31
C ASN A 32 0.80 -22.78 -4.23
N SER A 33 1.70 -21.81 -4.37
CA SER A 33 2.69 -21.49 -3.33
C SER A 33 2.13 -20.54 -2.28
N THR A 34 2.67 -20.63 -1.06
CA THR A 34 2.35 -19.73 0.04
C THR A 34 3.29 -18.53 0.01
N VAL A 35 2.73 -17.35 -0.22
CA VAL A 35 3.44 -16.08 -0.22
C VAL A 35 3.35 -15.43 1.16
N THR A 36 4.48 -15.21 1.80
CA THR A 36 4.57 -14.41 3.03
C THR A 36 4.90 -12.97 2.67
N VAL A 37 4.09 -12.03 3.15
CA VAL A 37 4.26 -10.59 2.92
C VAL A 37 4.91 -9.96 4.15
N TYR A 38 5.92 -9.15 3.90
CA TYR A 38 6.68 -8.41 4.90
C TYR A 38 6.55 -6.91 4.67
N VAL A 39 6.37 -6.15 5.73
CA VAL A 39 6.37 -4.67 5.74
C VAL A 39 7.45 -4.23 6.72
N ASP A 40 8.39 -3.42 6.24
CA ASP A 40 9.55 -2.94 7.04
C ASP A 40 10.34 -4.07 7.70
N GLY A 41 10.39 -5.23 7.04
CA GLY A 41 11.07 -6.43 7.54
C GLY A 41 10.23 -7.29 8.50
N THR A 42 9.02 -6.87 8.88
CA THR A 42 8.11 -7.64 9.73
C THR A 42 7.09 -8.39 8.90
N ALA A 43 6.89 -9.69 9.16
CA ALA A 43 5.84 -10.47 8.50
C ALA A 43 4.46 -9.97 8.94
N VAL A 44 3.65 -9.49 8.00
CA VAL A 44 2.31 -8.97 8.26
C VAL A 44 1.22 -10.00 7.97
N GLY A 45 1.52 -10.98 7.10
CA GLY A 45 0.64 -12.09 6.83
C GLY A 45 1.06 -12.91 5.62
N THR A 46 0.18 -13.82 5.23
CA THR A 46 0.41 -14.77 4.14
C THR A 46 -0.77 -14.78 3.16
N ALA A 47 -0.49 -14.96 1.88
CA ALA A 47 -1.45 -15.18 0.81
C ALA A 47 -1.06 -16.43 0.02
N THR A 48 -2.02 -17.10 -0.60
CA THR A 48 -1.74 -18.25 -1.47
C THR A 48 -1.81 -17.80 -2.92
N ALA A 49 -0.83 -18.17 -3.73
CA ALA A 49 -0.88 -17.97 -5.17
C ALA A 49 -1.84 -18.96 -5.82
N ASP A 50 -2.68 -18.47 -6.70
CA ASP A 50 -3.67 -19.27 -7.43
C ASP A 50 -3.00 -20.19 -8.47
N GLY A 51 -3.81 -20.95 -9.22
CA GLY A 51 -3.34 -21.85 -10.26
C GLY A 51 -2.61 -21.16 -11.43
N SER A 52 -2.73 -19.83 -11.54
CA SER A 52 -2.00 -19.01 -12.50
C SER A 52 -0.73 -18.36 -11.92
N GLY A 53 -0.50 -18.54 -10.61
CA GLY A 53 0.60 -17.92 -9.89
C GLY A 53 0.30 -16.49 -9.43
N ALA A 54 -0.92 -15.98 -9.62
CA ALA A 54 -1.30 -14.66 -9.14
C ALA A 54 -1.71 -14.74 -7.66
N TRP A 55 -1.32 -13.73 -6.88
CA TRP A 55 -1.74 -13.61 -5.49
C TRP A 55 -2.05 -12.17 -5.13
N THR A 56 -2.98 -12.03 -4.20
CA THR A 56 -3.42 -10.74 -3.67
C THR A 56 -3.47 -10.84 -2.15
N TYR A 57 -2.92 -9.85 -1.46
CA TYR A 57 -2.94 -9.73 -0.02
C TYR A 57 -3.43 -8.34 0.38
N ASN A 58 -4.50 -8.30 1.15
CA ASN A 58 -4.97 -7.07 1.78
C ASN A 58 -4.29 -6.90 3.14
N LEU A 59 -3.61 -5.76 3.33
CA LEU A 59 -3.02 -5.46 4.63
C LEU A 59 -4.15 -5.19 5.62
N THR A 60 -4.20 -5.98 6.70
CA THR A 60 -5.20 -5.89 7.77
C THR A 60 -4.77 -4.94 8.89
N SER A 61 -3.49 -4.58 8.93
CA SER A 61 -2.92 -3.64 9.88
C SER A 61 -2.79 -2.29 9.22
N SER A 62 -3.33 -1.25 9.84
CA SER A 62 -3.14 0.13 9.38
C SER A 62 -1.67 0.51 9.47
N LEU A 63 -1.06 0.86 8.34
CA LEU A 63 0.28 1.45 8.30
C LEU A 63 0.20 2.88 8.80
N ALA A 64 1.23 3.34 9.52
CA ALA A 64 1.33 4.75 9.89
C ALA A 64 1.63 5.61 8.65
N ASP A 65 1.47 6.93 8.75
CA ASP A 65 1.98 7.81 7.71
C ASP A 65 3.51 7.74 7.65
N GLY A 66 4.06 7.62 6.44
CA GLY A 66 5.49 7.46 6.22
C GLY A 66 5.83 6.51 5.08
N SER A 67 7.14 6.33 4.84
CA SER A 67 7.63 5.39 3.84
C SER A 67 7.74 3.98 4.43
N HIS A 68 7.20 3.01 3.71
CA HIS A 68 7.17 1.60 4.07
C HIS A 68 7.73 0.73 2.95
N SER A 69 8.53 -0.27 3.31
CA SER A 69 9.12 -1.20 2.34
C SER A 69 8.42 -2.56 2.38
N ILE A 70 7.70 -2.90 1.31
CA ILE A 70 6.97 -4.16 1.18
C ILE A 70 7.83 -5.18 0.44
N ARG A 71 7.94 -6.39 1.00
CA ARG A 71 8.62 -7.52 0.39
C ARG A 71 7.75 -8.77 0.47
N ALA A 72 8.01 -9.74 -0.38
CA ALA A 72 7.33 -11.03 -0.33
C ALA A 72 8.30 -12.19 -0.54
N THR A 73 8.01 -13.34 0.06
CA THR A 73 8.70 -14.62 -0.20
C THR A 73 7.66 -15.67 -0.53
N ALA A 74 7.86 -16.47 -1.57
CA ALA A 74 7.01 -17.62 -1.86
C ALA A 74 7.60 -18.87 -1.22
N THR A 75 6.76 -19.79 -0.73
CA THR A 75 7.16 -21.12 -0.28
C THR A 75 6.31 -22.13 -1.01
N ASP A 76 6.94 -23.05 -1.72
CA ASP A 76 6.25 -24.09 -2.48
C ASP A 76 5.59 -25.14 -1.54
N ALA A 77 4.79 -26.03 -2.11
CA ALA A 77 4.14 -27.10 -1.35
C ALA A 77 5.11 -28.14 -0.76
N ALA A 78 6.36 -28.17 -1.24
CA ALA A 78 7.43 -29.03 -0.73
C ALA A 78 8.23 -28.37 0.39
N GLY A 79 7.98 -27.08 0.70
CA GLY A 79 8.65 -26.31 1.74
C GLY A 79 9.88 -25.53 1.26
N ASN A 80 10.14 -25.43 -0.05
CA ASN A 80 11.23 -24.63 -0.57
C ASN A 80 10.79 -23.15 -0.66
N ALA A 81 11.53 -22.29 0.03
CA ALA A 81 11.32 -20.85 -0.04
C ALA A 81 12.06 -20.22 -1.23
N SER A 82 11.40 -19.32 -1.95
CA SER A 82 12.01 -18.44 -2.94
C SER A 82 12.90 -17.40 -2.26
N GLY A 83 13.80 -16.80 -3.05
CA GLY A 83 14.44 -15.55 -2.66
C GLY A 83 13.40 -14.45 -2.39
N GLN A 84 13.78 -13.47 -1.57
CA GLN A 84 12.92 -12.34 -1.26
C GLN A 84 12.71 -11.46 -2.50
N SER A 85 11.47 -11.06 -2.74
CA SER A 85 11.13 -10.19 -3.87
C SER A 85 11.83 -8.84 -3.77
N SER A 86 11.90 -8.12 -4.90
CA SER A 86 12.28 -6.71 -4.91
C SER A 86 11.44 -5.92 -3.90
N ALA A 87 12.10 -5.02 -3.17
CA ALA A 87 11.46 -4.12 -2.23
C ALA A 87 10.54 -3.16 -2.97
N TYR A 88 9.27 -3.19 -2.63
CA TYR A 88 8.26 -2.28 -3.14
C TYR A 88 8.02 -1.18 -2.11
N ASN A 89 8.61 -0.01 -2.34
CA ASN A 89 8.52 1.11 -1.42
C ASN A 89 7.22 1.87 -1.68
N ILE A 90 6.43 2.05 -0.64
CA ILE A 90 5.19 2.83 -0.65
C ILE A 90 5.33 3.98 0.35
N THR A 91 4.59 5.05 0.14
CA THR A 91 4.45 6.14 1.11
C THR A 91 2.97 6.25 1.48
N VAL A 92 2.66 6.12 2.75
CA VAL A 92 1.31 6.34 3.27
C VAL A 92 1.22 7.78 3.74
N ASP A 93 0.22 8.51 3.25
CA ASP A 93 -0.05 9.88 3.66
C ASP A 93 -1.56 10.07 3.81
N THR A 94 -2.03 10.00 5.06
CA THR A 94 -3.44 10.13 5.42
C THR A 94 -3.76 11.48 6.04
N SER A 95 -2.78 12.37 6.10
CA SER A 95 -2.99 13.75 6.51
C SER A 95 -3.85 14.46 5.49
N ALA A 96 -5.09 14.75 5.87
CA ALA A 96 -5.93 15.65 5.11
C ALA A 96 -5.25 17.03 5.04
N PRO A 97 -5.23 17.70 3.87
CA PRO A 97 -4.73 19.07 3.80
C PRO A 97 -5.54 19.92 4.78
N SER A 98 -4.83 20.78 5.54
CA SER A 98 -5.49 21.73 6.43
C SER A 98 -6.46 22.58 5.61
N ALA A 99 -7.70 22.71 6.09
CA ALA A 99 -8.67 23.57 5.44
C ALA A 99 -8.09 25.00 5.31
N PRO A 100 -8.31 25.70 4.19
CA PRO A 100 -7.83 27.07 4.04
C PRO A 100 -8.46 27.95 5.12
N SER A 101 -7.68 28.36 6.11
CA SER A 101 -8.04 29.39 7.07
C SER A 101 -7.91 30.76 6.39
N GLY A 102 -8.84 31.06 5.48
CA GLY A 102 -8.71 32.18 4.57
C GLY A 102 -10.02 32.69 3.98
N LEU A 103 -11.14 32.52 4.68
CA LEU A 103 -12.31 33.37 4.46
C LEU A 103 -12.32 34.45 5.54
N ALA A 104 -11.36 35.38 5.45
CA ALA A 104 -11.55 36.67 6.07
C ALA A 104 -12.63 37.40 5.25
N LEU A 105 -13.85 37.48 5.78
CA LEU A 105 -14.74 38.57 5.39
C LEU A 105 -14.03 39.85 5.83
N SER A 106 -13.51 40.64 4.89
CA SER A 106 -13.12 42.01 5.22
C SER A 106 -14.41 42.75 5.58
N ALA A 107 -14.68 42.94 6.88
CA ALA A 107 -15.71 43.85 7.37
C ALA A 107 -15.22 45.31 7.23
N ALA A 108 -14.80 45.69 6.02
CA ALA A 108 -14.38 47.03 5.66
C ALA A 108 -14.48 47.20 4.13
N THR A 109 -15.69 47.43 3.63
CA THR A 109 -16.03 48.46 2.61
C THR A 109 -17.51 48.25 2.24
N ASP A 110 -18.39 48.66 3.14
CA ASP A 110 -19.68 49.22 2.73
C ASP A 110 -19.81 50.52 3.53
N THR A 111 -19.45 51.63 2.89
CA THR A 111 -19.64 52.97 3.44
C THR A 111 -20.62 53.69 2.54
N GLY A 112 -21.88 53.77 2.98
CA GLY A 112 -22.85 54.77 2.51
C GLY A 112 -23.77 54.33 1.39
#